data_AF-A0A941IVM7-F1
#
_entry.id   AF-A0A941IVM7-F1
#
_cell.length_a   1.000
_cell.length_b   1.000
_cell.length_c   1.000
_cell.angle_alpha   90.00
_cell.angle_beta   90.00
_cell.angle_gamma   90.00
#
_symmetry.space_group_name_H-M   'P 1'
#
loop_
_entity.id
_entity.type
_entity.pdbx_description
1 polymer ?
#
loop_
_entity_poly.entity_id
_entity_poly.type
_entity_poly.pdbx_seq_one_letter_code
_entity_poly.pdbx_strand_id
1 'polypeptide(L)'
;MPNFTTRTLPVRTGRTETVYDLTRDCEAFLEDAAGGADGLLNVFVPHATAGIAVLETGAGSDDDLLAALRDLLPADDRWRHRHGSPGHGRDHVPVSYT
;
A
#
# COMPACT_ATOMS: atom_id res chain seq x y z
N MET A 1 2.29 25.90 -18.64
CA MET A 1 2.97 24.78 -17.96
C MET A 1 1.88 23.84 -17.48
N PRO A 2 1.97 22.51 -17.67
CA PRO A 2 1.04 21.60 -17.03
C PRO A 2 1.10 21.85 -15.51
N ASN A 3 -0.05 22.09 -14.89
CA ASN A 3 -0.14 22.29 -13.46
C ASN A 3 -0.28 20.91 -12.80
N PHE A 4 0.67 20.54 -11.95
CA PHE A 4 0.58 19.31 -11.17
C PHE A 4 -0.06 19.65 -9.82
N THR A 5 -1.08 18.90 -9.42
CA THR A 5 -1.66 18.98 -8.09
C THR A 5 -1.22 17.76 -7.29
N THR A 6 -0.71 18.00 -6.08
CA THR A 6 -0.27 16.94 -5.16
C THR A 6 -1.00 17.09 -3.83
N ARG A 7 -1.46 15.98 -3.27
CA ARG A 7 -2.08 15.91 -1.94
C ARG A 7 -1.46 14.76 -1.15
N THR A 8 -1.16 15.01 0.12
CA THR A 8 -0.72 13.95 1.05
C THR A 8 -1.93 13.45 1.84
N LEU A 9 -2.17 12.14 1.78
CA LEU A 9 -3.22 11.48 2.54
C LEU A 9 -2.63 10.74 3.75
N PRO A 10 -2.97 11.13 5.00
CA PRO A 10 -2.56 10.37 6.17
C PRO A 10 -3.45 9.12 6.33
N VAL A 11 -2.88 7.94 6.11
CA VAL A 11 -3.56 6.67 6.36
C VAL A 11 -3.13 6.13 7.72
N ARG A 12 -4.10 5.82 8.59
CA ARG A 12 -3.84 5.18 9.89
C ARG A 12 -4.27 3.72 9.84
N THR A 13 -3.29 2.82 9.94
CA THR A 13 -3.53 1.39 10.10
C THR A 13 -3.38 0.97 11.56
N GLY A 14 -3.91 -0.21 11.89
CA GLY A 14 -3.82 -0.79 13.23
C GLY A 14 -2.45 -1.38 13.53
N ARG A 15 -2.42 -2.35 14.45
CA ARG A 15 -1.19 -3.08 14.84
C ARG A 15 -0.93 -4.34 14.01
N THR A 16 -1.82 -4.66 13.07
CA THR A 16 -1.82 -5.88 12.26
C THR A 16 -1.72 -5.54 10.78
N GLU A 17 -1.25 -6.47 9.96
CA GLU A 17 -1.27 -6.26 8.51
C GLU A 17 -2.71 -5.99 8.05
N THR A 18 -2.87 -5.00 7.17
CA THR A 18 -4.17 -4.49 6.76
C THR A 18 -4.10 -4.07 5.30
N VAL A 19 -5.11 -4.43 4.52
CA VAL A 19 -5.37 -3.81 3.22
C VAL A 19 -6.30 -2.61 3.47
N TYR A 20 -5.89 -1.42 3.04
CA TYR A 20 -6.70 -0.21 3.12
C TYR A 20 -7.10 0.21 1.70
N ASP A 21 -8.40 0.30 1.44
CA ASP A 21 -8.93 0.69 0.14
C ASP A 21 -8.84 2.21 -0.06
N LEU A 22 -8.01 2.63 -1.00
CA LEU A 22 -7.77 4.05 -1.34
C LEU A 22 -8.69 4.58 -2.44
N THR A 23 -9.58 3.75 -3.00
CA THR A 23 -10.35 4.08 -4.21
C THR A 23 -11.13 5.39 -4.04
N ARG A 24 -11.85 5.53 -2.92
CA ARG A 24 -12.65 6.74 -2.64
C ARG A 24 -11.80 7.98 -2.44
N ASP A 25 -10.63 7.85 -1.82
CA ASP A 25 -9.71 8.97 -1.63
C ASP A 25 -9.10 9.43 -2.98
N CYS A 26 -8.81 8.49 -3.87
CA CYS A 26 -8.36 8.76 -5.23
C CYS A 26 -9.44 9.41 -6.09
N GLU A 27 -10.69 8.92 -6.03
CA GLU A 27 -11.85 9.51 -6.71
C GLU A 27 -12.06 10.97 -6.27
N ALA A 28 -12.10 11.22 -4.96
CA ALA A 28 -12.26 12.57 -4.42
C ALA A 28 -11.11 13.51 -4.85
N PHE A 29 -9.88 13.02 -4.92
CA PHE A 29 -8.76 13.81 -5.43
C PHE A 29 -8.94 14.16 -6.91
N LEU A 30 -9.38 13.22 -7.75
CA LEU A 30 -9.59 13.44 -9.18
C LEU A 30 -10.76 14.39 -9.46
N GLU A 31 -11.85 14.28 -8.71
CA GLU A 31 -12.98 15.21 -8.77
C GLU A 31 -12.52 16.66 -8.52
N ASP A 32 -11.71 16.88 -7.48
CA ASP A 32 -11.18 18.19 -7.12
C ASP A 32 -10.12 18.71 -8.13
N ALA A 33 -9.17 17.86 -8.53
CA ALA A 33 -7.94 18.27 -9.19
C ALA A 33 -8.02 18.23 -10.71
N ALA A 34 -8.80 17.31 -11.28
CA ALA A 34 -8.86 17.10 -12.73
C ALA A 34 -10.09 17.75 -13.38
N GLY A 35 -11.18 17.97 -12.64
CA GLY A 35 -12.41 18.57 -13.18
C GLY A 35 -12.96 17.83 -14.41
N GLY A 36 -12.74 16.51 -14.49
CA GLY A 36 -13.13 15.67 -15.64
C GLY A 36 -12.15 15.65 -16.82
N ALA A 37 -10.95 16.22 -16.68
CA ALA A 37 -9.90 16.15 -17.70
C ALA A 37 -9.14 14.81 -17.68
N ASP A 38 -8.57 14.44 -18.83
CA ASP A 38 -7.70 13.27 -18.97
C ASP A 38 -6.29 13.52 -18.40
N GLY A 39 -5.65 12.46 -17.90
CA GLY A 39 -4.30 12.55 -17.36
C GLY A 39 -3.79 11.27 -16.71
N LEU A 40 -2.76 11.42 -15.87
CA LEU A 40 -2.18 10.34 -15.08
C LEU A 40 -2.35 10.63 -13.59
N LEU A 41 -2.87 9.66 -12.84
CA LEU A 41 -2.83 9.65 -11.38
C LEU A 41 -1.59 8.89 -10.92
N ASN A 42 -0.74 9.54 -10.12
CA ASN A 42 0.38 8.89 -9.47
C ASN A 42 0.07 8.72 -7.98
N VAL A 43 0.15 7.47 -7.49
CA VAL A 43 0.01 7.13 -6.07
C VAL A 43 1.35 6.60 -5.60
N PHE A 44 1.85 7.17 -4.51
CA PHE A 44 3.16 6.84 -3.96
C PHE A 44 3.09 6.73 -2.44
N VAL A 45 3.73 5.69 -1.90
CA VAL A 45 3.85 5.47 -0.46
C VAL A 45 5.32 5.60 -0.03
N PRO A 46 5.70 6.63 0.75
CA PRO A 46 7.08 6.86 1.17
C PRO A 46 7.48 5.99 2.38
N HIS A 47 7.01 4.74 2.46
CA HIS A 47 7.26 3.85 3.59
C HIS A 47 7.82 2.51 3.12
N ALA A 48 8.90 2.05 3.77
CA ALA A 48 9.58 0.80 3.42
C ALA A 48 8.84 -0.48 3.85
N THR A 49 7.69 -0.35 4.52
CA THR A 49 6.87 -1.47 5.03
C THR A 49 5.39 -1.35 4.62
N ALA A 50 5.09 -0.52 3.62
CA ALA A 50 3.79 -0.42 3.00
C ALA A 50 3.96 -0.39 1.47
N GLY A 51 2.98 -0.92 0.74
CA GLY A 51 2.98 -0.97 -0.72
C GLY A 51 1.65 -0.52 -1.29
N ILE A 52 1.61 -0.28 -2.60
CA ILE A 52 0.39 0.01 -3.36
C ILE A 52 0.13 -1.17 -4.29
N ALA A 53 -1.12 -1.63 -4.33
CA ALA A 53 -1.56 -2.67 -5.25
C ALA A 53 -2.93 -2.29 -5.82
N VAL A 54 -3.19 -2.72 -7.05
CA VAL A 54 -4.53 -2.70 -7.65
C VAL A 54 -5.12 -4.09 -7.47
N LEU A 55 -6.26 -4.16 -6.79
CA LEU A 55 -6.91 -5.39 -6.39
C LEU A 55 -8.43 -5.18 -6.42
N GLU A 56 -9.19 -6.24 -6.68
CA GLU A 56 -10.62 -6.26 -6.40
C GLU A 56 -10.86 -6.42 -4.89
N THR A 57 -11.32 -5.36 -4.23
CA THR A 57 -11.64 -5.36 -2.80
C THR A 57 -13.08 -5.86 -2.55
N GLY A 58 -13.34 -6.46 -1.38
CA GLY A 58 -14.70 -6.83 -0.95
C GLY A 58 -15.19 -8.21 -1.39
N ALA A 59 -14.39 -8.97 -2.15
CA ALA A 59 -14.66 -10.37 -2.51
C ALA A 59 -13.89 -11.39 -1.64
N GLY A 60 -13.09 -10.93 -0.67
CA GLY A 60 -12.15 -11.75 0.11
C GLY A 60 -10.72 -11.80 -0.46
N SER A 61 -10.49 -11.22 -1.64
CA SER A 61 -9.17 -11.15 -2.28
C SER A 61 -8.12 -10.44 -1.42
N ASP A 62 -8.54 -9.51 -0.57
CA ASP A 62 -7.71 -8.80 0.41
C ASP A 62 -7.22 -9.72 1.52
N ASP A 63 -8.09 -10.60 2.04
CA ASP A 63 -7.71 -11.63 2.99
C ASP A 63 -6.77 -12.66 2.35
N ASP A 64 -7.08 -13.10 1.12
CA ASP A 64 -6.25 -14.02 0.36
C ASP A 64 -4.85 -13.44 0.07
N LEU A 65 -4.76 -12.15 -0.26
CA LEU A 65 -3.49 -11.46 -0.45
C LEU A 65 -2.66 -11.46 0.83
N LEU A 66 -3.27 -11.11 1.97
CA LEU A 66 -2.57 -11.13 3.26
C LEU A 66 -2.15 -12.54 3.67
N ALA A 67 -2.99 -13.55 3.41
CA ALA A 67 -2.64 -14.95 3.64
C ALA A 67 -1.46 -15.40 2.77
N ALA A 68 -1.49 -15.11 1.46
CA ALA A 68 -0.41 -15.43 0.54
C ALA A 68 0.91 -14.76 0.93
N LEU A 69 0.88 -13.49 1.35
CA LEU A 69 2.07 -12.80 1.85
C LEU A 69 2.62 -13.44 3.13
N ARG A 70 1.76 -13.89 4.05
CA ARG A 70 2.19 -14.60 5.28
C ARG A 70 2.85 -15.94 4.95
N ASP A 71 2.33 -16.66 3.98
CA ASP A 71 2.88 -17.96 3.54
C ASP A 71 4.22 -17.81 2.81
N LEU A 72 4.31 -16.85 1.89
CA LEU A 72 5.53 -16.56 1.13
C LEU A 72 6.62 -15.94 2.02
N LEU A 73 6.21 -15.10 2.98
CA LEU A 73 7.10 -14.31 3.82
C LEU A 73 6.77 -14.52 5.31
N PRO A 74 7.05 -15.71 5.87
CA PRO A 74 6.72 -16.02 7.25
C PRO A 74 7.53 -15.16 8.23
N ALA A 75 6.93 -14.81 9.37
CA ALA A 75 7.56 -13.98 10.40
C ALA A 75 8.56 -14.76 11.28
N ASP A 76 9.37 -15.64 10.69
CA ASP A 76 10.36 -16.45 11.39
C ASP A 76 11.75 -15.81 11.38
N ASP A 77 12.77 -16.54 11.83
CA ASP A 77 14.13 -16.04 12.02
C ASP A 77 14.98 -16.02 10.74
N ARG A 78 14.44 -16.37 9.55
CA ARG A 78 15.21 -16.40 8.29
C ARG A 78 15.70 -15.03 7.82
N TRP A 79 15.06 -13.94 8.26
CA TRP A 79 15.32 -12.59 7.74
C TRP A 79 16.60 -11.98 8.28
N ARG A 80 17.55 -11.62 7.41
CA ARG A 80 18.78 -10.95 7.85
C ARG A 80 18.55 -9.57 8.47
N HIS A 81 17.42 -8.93 8.19
CA HIS A 81 17.04 -7.67 8.80
C HIS A 81 16.61 -7.90 10.27
N ARG A 82 17.25 -7.20 11.21
CA ARG A 82 17.14 -7.45 12.67
C ARG A 82 16.79 -6.20 13.49
N HIS A 83 16.15 -5.19 12.89
CA HIS A 83 15.82 -3.94 13.57
C HIS A 83 14.36 -3.84 14.05
N GLY A 84 14.01 -4.34 15.24
CA GLY A 84 12.63 -4.31 15.73
C GLY A 84 12.21 -5.66 16.30
N SER A 85 10.92 -6.02 16.19
CA SER A 85 10.42 -7.31 16.68
C SER A 85 10.99 -8.49 15.86
N PRO A 86 11.20 -9.68 16.46
CA PRO A 86 11.57 -10.86 15.69
C PRO A 86 10.64 -11.08 14.49
N GLY A 87 11.19 -11.39 13.32
CA GLY A 87 10.42 -11.67 12.11
C GLY A 87 9.99 -10.46 11.25
N HIS A 88 10.08 -9.22 11.73
CA HIS A 88 9.59 -8.04 10.96
C HIS A 88 10.39 -7.76 9.68
N GLY A 89 11.56 -8.40 9.50
CA GLY A 89 12.33 -8.29 8.26
C GLY A 89 11.52 -8.68 7.01
N ARG A 90 10.47 -9.50 7.16
CA ARG A 90 9.53 -9.84 6.11
C ARG A 90 8.79 -8.62 5.53
N ASP A 91 8.50 -7.60 6.34
CA ASP A 91 7.62 -6.48 5.98
C ASP A 91 8.29 -5.54 4.96
N HIS A 92 9.62 -5.63 4.85
CA HIS A 92 10.44 -4.84 3.92
C HIS A 92 10.57 -5.47 2.52
N VAL A 93 10.28 -6.76 2.40
CA VAL A 93 10.56 -7.53 1.18
C VAL A 93 9.56 -7.24 0.05
N PRO A 94 8.23 -7.26 0.27
CA PRO A 94 7.26 -6.97 -0.79
C PRO A 94 7.45 -5.58 -1.39
N VAL A 95 7.78 -4.61 -0.53
CA VAL A 95 7.93 -3.19 -0.89
C VAL A 95 9.14 -2.96 -1.79
N SER A 96 10.14 -3.84 -1.74
CA SER A 96 11.36 -3.71 -2.55
C SER A 96 11.18 -4.21 -4.00
N TYR A 97 10.04 -4.83 -4.35
CA TYR A 97 9.78 -5.41 -5.67
C TYR A 97 8.63 -4.73 -6.45
N THR A 98 8.06 -3.64 -5.93
CA THR A 98 7.01 -2.83 -6.58
C THR A 98 7.53 -1.54 -7.18
#